data_AF-A0A924XZK7-F1
#
_entry.id   AF-A0A924XZK7-F1
#
_cell.length_a   1.000
_cell.length_b   1.000
_cell.length_c   1.000
_cell.angle_alpha   90.00
_cell.angle_beta   90.00
_cell.angle_gamma   90.00
#
_symmetry.space_group_name_H-M   'P 1'
#
loop_
_entity.id
_entity.type
_entity.pdbx_description
1 polymer ?
#
loop_
_entity_poly.entity_id
_entity_poly.type
_entity_poly.pdbx_seq_one_letter_code
_entity_poly.pdbx_strand_id
1 'polypeptide(L)' 'MSEKKDSSENGAGSDLLSSLIGKKVVIIGHNDGHTRDEGVFSGFDGTVLFIRSKDLRGRVRHLYFPLRNVRLIEMIDEP' A
#
# COMPACT_ATOMS: atom_id res chain seq x y z
N MET A 1 16.45 -32.77 -15.72
CA MET A 1 15.56 -31.70 -16.21
C MET A 1 14.30 -31.79 -15.39
N SER A 2 14.04 -30.81 -14.53
CA SER A 2 12.78 -30.73 -13.79
C SER A 2 12.14 -29.38 -14.10
N GLU A 3 10.88 -29.49 -14.49
CA GLU A 3 10.06 -28.46 -15.12
C GLU A 3 10.01 -27.14 -14.36
N LYS A 4 10.05 -26.07 -15.16
CA LYS A 4 9.60 -24.73 -14.78
C LYS A 4 8.16 -24.85 -14.29
N LYS A 5 7.90 -24.48 -13.04
CA LYS A 5 6.58 -24.04 -12.62
C LYS A 5 6.54 -22.52 -12.74
N ASP A 6 5.89 -22.07 -13.79
CA ASP A 6 5.40 -20.71 -13.97
C ASP A 6 4.62 -20.28 -12.73
N SER A 7 5.19 -19.34 -11.98
CA SER A 7 4.51 -18.54 -10.95
C SER A 7 4.57 -17.09 -11.41
N SER A 8 4.00 -16.78 -12.58
CA SER A 8 4.11 -15.47 -13.23
C SER A 8 2.79 -14.68 -13.26
N GLU A 9 1.92 -14.85 -12.26
CA GLU A 9 0.72 -14.00 -12.12
C GLU A 9 0.73 -13.12 -10.86
N ASN A 10 1.62 -13.36 -9.89
CA ASN A 10 1.74 -12.52 -8.70
C ASN A 10 2.82 -11.42 -8.79
N GLY A 11 3.67 -11.44 -9.82
CA GLY A 11 4.84 -10.54 -9.92
C GLY A 11 4.49 -9.09 -10.26
N ALA A 12 3.59 -8.87 -11.22
CA ALA A 12 3.31 -7.51 -11.69
C ALA A 12 2.67 -6.62 -10.61
N GLY A 13 1.75 -7.17 -9.80
CA GLY A 13 1.12 -6.44 -8.69
C GLY A 13 2.08 -6.16 -7.54
N SER A 14 2.94 -7.14 -7.19
CA SER A 14 3.95 -6.94 -6.14
C SER A 14 5.01 -5.92 -6.54
N ASP A 15 5.42 -5.91 -7.80
CA ASP A 15 6.42 -4.99 -8.32
C ASP A 15 5.89 -3.55 -8.35
N LEU A 16 4.62 -3.38 -8.75
CA LEU A 16 3.93 -2.09 -8.68
C LEU A 16 3.83 -1.57 -7.25
N LEU A 17 3.43 -2.39 -6.28
CA LEU A 17 3.36 -1.97 -4.87
C LEU A 17 4.74 -1.69 -4.28
N SER A 18 5.77 -2.45 -4.68
CA SER A 18 7.15 -2.21 -4.26
C SER A 18 7.68 -0.88 -4.79
N SER A 19 7.25 -0.45 -5.97
CA SER A 19 7.62 0.85 -6.54
C SER A 19 7.09 2.05 -5.74
N LEU A 20 6.06 1.84 -4.92
CA LEU A 20 5.48 2.87 -4.06
C LEU A 20 6.28 3.08 -2.77
N ILE A 21 7.22 2.21 -2.41
CA ILE A 21 7.98 2.32 -1.16
C ILE A 21 8.68 3.69 -1.09
N GLY A 22 8.40 4.43 -0.01
CA GLY A 22 8.91 5.78 0.22
C GLY A 22 8.10 6.89 -0.45
N LYS A 23 7.11 6.57 -1.28
CA LYS A 23 6.22 7.54 -1.93
C LYS A 23 5.07 7.92 -1.01
N LYS A 24 4.61 9.16 -1.16
CA LYS A 24 3.43 9.66 -0.49
C LYS A 24 2.19 9.12 -1.22
N VAL A 25 1.29 8.52 -0.47
CA VAL A 25 0.10 7.85 -1.01
C VAL A 25 -1.14 8.20 -0.20
N VAL A 26 -2.29 8.14 -0.87
CA VAL A 26 -3.61 8.07 -0.25
C VAL A 26 -4.11 6.63 -0.37
N ILE A 27 -4.67 6.10 0.72
CA ILE A 27 -5.38 4.83 0.75
C ILE A 27 -6.85 5.10 0.98
N ILE A 28 -7.69 4.48 0.15
CA ILE A 28 -9.14 4.55 0.28
C ILE A 28 -9.66 3.15 0.63
N GLY A 29 -10.32 3.04 1.79
CA GLY A 29 -10.88 1.79 2.31
C GLY A 29 -12.22 1.38 1.69
N HIS A 30 -12.50 0.08 1.69
CA HIS A 30 -13.71 -0.54 1.13
C HIS A 30 -14.92 -0.47 2.09
N ASN A 31 -14.69 -0.44 3.40
CA ASN A 31 -15.75 -0.67 4.39
C ASN A 31 -16.79 0.45 4.47
N ASP A 32 -16.48 1.65 3.99
CA ASP A 32 -17.40 2.78 3.97
C ASP A 32 -17.16 3.80 2.84
N GLY A 33 -16.08 3.68 2.05
CA GLY A 33 -15.73 4.70 1.04
C GLY A 33 -15.37 6.08 1.63
N HIS A 34 -15.30 6.18 2.97
CA HIS A 34 -15.06 7.42 3.70
C HIS A 34 -13.75 7.40 4.50
N THR A 35 -13.17 6.22 4.72
CA THR A 35 -11.81 6.10 5.27
C THR A 35 -10.78 6.41 4.19
N ARG A 36 -10.32 7.67 4.22
CA ARG A 36 -9.21 8.19 3.43
C ARG A 36 -8.03 8.46 4.37
N ASP A 37 -6.98 7.68 4.24
CA ASP A 37 -5.76 7.85 5.02
C ASP A 37 -4.58 8.21 4.11
N GLU A 38 -3.78 9.16 4.53
CA GLU A 38 -2.62 9.65 3.80
C GLU A 38 -1.33 9.36 4.59
N GLY A 39 -0.29 8.95 3.87
CA GLY A 39 1.03 8.77 4.46
C GLY A 39 2.07 8.30 3.45
N VAL A 40 3.26 7.97 3.96
CA VAL A 40 4.36 7.41 3.18
C VAL A 40 4.23 5.90 3.14
N PHE A 41 4.11 5.33 1.94
CA PHE A 41 4.06 3.89 1.75
C PHE A 41 5.35 3.24 2.23
N SER A 42 5.22 2.31 3.18
CA SER A 42 6.35 1.68 3.86
C SER A 42 6.52 0.22 3.47
N GLY A 43 5.52 -0.42 2.85
CA GLY A 43 5.61 -1.77 2.32
C GLY A 43 4.28 -2.53 2.40
N PHE A 44 4.34 -3.82 2.09
CA PHE A 44 3.25 -4.78 2.23
C PHE A 44 3.81 -6.20 2.45
N ASP A 45 3.03 -7.10 3.06
CA ASP A 45 3.43 -8.49 3.33
C ASP A 45 2.65 -9.53 2.50
N GLY A 46 1.86 -9.06 1.53
CA GLY A 46 0.94 -9.87 0.73
C GLY A 46 -0.47 -9.95 1.28
N THR A 47 -0.70 -9.52 2.52
CA THR A 47 -2.03 -9.50 3.17
C THR A 47 -2.41 -8.14 3.73
N VAL A 48 -1.41 -7.37 4.17
CA VAL A 48 -1.56 -6.06 4.78
C VAL A 48 -0.57 -5.10 4.12
N LEU A 49 -1.00 -3.87 3.90
CA LEU A 49 -0.14 -2.76 3.51
C LEU A 49 0.10 -1.83 4.70
N PHE A 50 1.26 -1.17 4.69
CA PHE A 50 1.73 -0.34 5.79
C PHE A 50 2.08 1.05 5.28
N ILE A 51 1.54 2.08 5.93
CA ILE A 51 1.96 3.47 5.70
C ILE A 51 2.42 4.12 7.00
N ARG A 52 3.33 5.09 6.88
CA ARG A 52 3.70 6.00 7.95
C ARG A 52 3.00 7.33 7.73
N SER A 53 2.11 7.69 8.65
CA SER A 53 1.42 8.97 8.65
C SER A 53 1.92 9.84 9.81
N LYS A 54 1.61 11.13 9.79
CA LYS A 54 1.80 12.02 10.93
C LYS A 54 0.45 12.53 11.40
N ASP A 55 0.22 12.52 12.70
CA ASP A 55 -0.96 13.16 13.26
C ASP A 55 -0.86 14.70 13.21
N LEU A 56 -1.93 15.39 13.60
CA LEU A 56 -1.98 16.86 13.64
C LEU A 56 -0.94 17.49 14.58
N ARG A 57 -0.30 16.70 15.46
CA ARG A 57 0.76 17.13 16.38
C ARG A 57 2.15 16.76 15.86
N GLY A 58 2.25 16.26 14.62
CA GLY A 58 3.50 15.86 13.97
C GLY A 58 4.06 14.52 14.45
N ARG A 59 3.32 13.73 15.25
CA ARG A 59 3.79 12.43 15.74
C ARG A 59 3.64 11.39 14.64
N VAL A 60 4.68 10.59 14.45
CA VAL A 60 4.65 9.49 13.48
C VAL A 60 3.73 8.38 13.99
N ARG A 61 2.83 7.93 13.12
CA ARG A 61 1.94 6.79 13.32
C ARG A 61 2.15 5.78 12.21
N HIS A 62 2.15 4.50 12.58
CA HIS A 62 2.15 3.41 11.63
C HIS A 62 0.71 2.92 11.48
N LEU A 63 0.21 2.91 10.25
CA LEU A 63 -1.13 2.48 9.91
C LEU A 63 -1.04 1.21 9.07
N TYR A 64 -1.94 0.26 9.36
CA TYR A 64 -1.95 -1.09 8.81
C TYR A 64 -3.31 -1.33 8.18
N PHE A 65 -3.33 -1.62 6.88
CA PHE A 65 -4.58 -1.84 6.14
C PHE A 65 -4.59 -3.23 5.54
N PRO A 66 -5.54 -4.10 5.91
CA PRO A 66 -5.75 -5.35 5.20
C PRO A 66 -6.01 -5.07 3.71
N LEU A 67 -5.27 -5.70 2.79
CA LEU A 67 -5.42 -5.50 1.35
C LEU A 67 -6.86 -5.76 0.88
N ARG A 68 -7.54 -6.74 1.48
CA ARG A 68 -8.97 -7.03 1.21
C ARG A 68 -9.91 -5.85 1.50
N ASN A 69 -9.48 -4.91 2.34
CA ASN A 69 -10.25 -3.73 2.72
C ASN A 69 -9.76 -2.48 1.98
N VAL A 70 -8.80 -2.60 1.06
CA VAL A 70 -8.23 -1.48 0.30
C VAL A 70 -8.88 -1.47 -1.07
N ARG A 71 -9.50 -0.35 -1.42
CA ARG A 71 -10.17 -0.17 -2.71
C ARG A 71 -9.26 0.50 -3.73
N LEU A 72 -8.52 1.52 -3.30
CA LEU A 72 -7.66 2.30 -4.17
C LEU A 72 -6.43 2.79 -3.39
N ILE A 73 -5.30 2.85 -4.10
CA ILE A 73 -4.07 3.48 -3.65
C ILE A 73 -3.72 4.52 -4.71
N GLU A 74 -3.66 5.78 -4.32
CA GLU A 74 -3.29 6.90 -5.20
C GLU A 74 -1.94 7.45 -4.77
N MET A 75 -1.00 7.57 -5.71
CA MET A 75 0.25 8.27 -5.45
C MET A 75 0.01 9.77 -5.52
N ILE A 76 0.46 10.49 -4.49
CA ILE A 76 0.46 11.94 -4.49
C ILE A 76 1.86 12.37 -4.91
N ASP A 77 2.04 12.69 -6.19
CA ASP A 77 3.22 13.43 -6.58
C ASP A 77 3.11 14.84 -5.97
N GLU A 78 4.10 15.23 -5.19
CA GLU A 78 4.29 16.66 -4.91
C GLU A 78 4.88 17.28 -6.20
N PRO A 79 4.24 18.33 -6.77
CA PRO A 79 4.65 18.95 -8.02
C PRO A 79 6.05 19.57 -7.97
#